data_AF-A0A351J564-F1
#
_entry.id   AF-A0A351J564-F1
#
_cell.length_a   1.000
_cell.length_b   1.000
_cell.length_c   1.000
_cell.angle_alpha   90.00
_cell.angle_beta   90.00
_cell.angle_gamma   90.00
#
_symmetry.space_group_name_H-M   'P 1'
#
loop_
_entity.id
_entity.type
_entity.pdbx_description
1 polymer ?
#
loop_
_entity_poly.entity_id
_entity_poly.type
_entity_poly.pdbx_seq_one_letter_code
_entity_poly.pdbx_strand_id
1 'polypeptide(L)' 'IYGPDVNYSDAEFKIAESGIRFGLMAVKNVGRQAIELIVSERAGRGKYLSIYDFCRRVPGHIVNKRVLESLIKA' A
#
# COMPACT_ATOMS: atom_id res chain seq x y z
N ILE A 1 14.92 4.63 8.72
CA ILE A 1 13.61 3.93 8.72
C ILE A 1 12.78 4.55 7.61
N TYR A 2 12.26 3.75 6.68
CA TYR A 2 11.48 4.23 5.55
C TYR A 2 9.99 4.19 5.85
N GLY A 3 9.28 5.23 5.42
CA GLY A 3 7.82 5.29 5.49
C GLY A 3 7.13 4.19 4.67
N PRO A 4 5.83 4.00 4.90
CA PRO A 4 5.02 3.08 4.11
C PRO A 4 4.97 3.52 2.65
N ASP A 5 5.06 2.57 1.72
CA ASP A 5 5.00 2.83 0.29
C ASP A 5 4.28 1.68 -0.41
N VAL A 6 3.23 1.98 -1.17
CA VAL A 6 2.43 0.97 -1.88
C VAL A 6 3.25 0.11 -2.85
N ASN A 7 4.42 0.57 -3.29
CA ASN A 7 5.31 -0.17 -4.18
C ASN A 7 6.38 -1.01 -3.46
N TYR A 8 6.66 -0.74 -2.19
CA TYR A 8 7.79 -1.38 -1.48
C TYR A 8 7.43 -2.00 -0.13
N SER A 9 6.35 -1.55 0.50
CA SER A 9 5.88 -2.06 1.78
C SER A 9 5.03 -3.32 1.60
N ASP A 10 5.25 -4.30 2.48
CA ASP A 10 4.35 -5.44 2.63
C ASP A 10 3.32 -5.13 3.74
N ALA A 11 2.53 -6.12 4.16
CA ALA A 11 1.57 -5.90 5.25
C ALA A 11 2.28 -5.52 6.55
N GLU A 12 3.33 -6.26 6.90
CA GLU A 12 4.17 -6.03 8.07
C GLU A 12 5.48 -5.33 7.72
N PHE A 13 6.27 -5.01 8.75
CA PHE A 13 7.60 -4.41 8.58
C PHE A 13 8.52 -5.33 7.77
N LYS A 14 9.41 -4.71 6.99
CA LYS A 14 10.37 -5.44 6.16
C LYS A 14 11.74 -4.82 6.20
N ILE A 15 12.77 -5.67 6.10
CA ILE A 15 14.16 -5.26 5.91
C ILE A 15 14.31 -4.75 4.48
N ALA A 16 14.68 -3.47 4.34
CA ALA A 16 15.13 -2.84 3.11
C ALA A 16 16.66 -2.79 3.07
N GLU A 17 17.24 -2.48 1.91
CA GLU A 17 18.70 -2.48 1.69
C GLU A 17 19.50 -1.75 2.77
N SER A 18 19.00 -0.60 3.24
CA SER A 18 19.64 0.21 4.28
C SER A 18 18.64 0.67 5.35
N GLY A 19 17.85 -0.27 5.87
CA GLY A 19 17.05 -0.03 7.09
C GLY A 19 15.74 -0.83 7.14
N ILE A 20 14.85 -0.42 8.04
CA ILE A 20 13.52 -1.02 8.18
C ILE A 20 12.51 -0.16 7.41
N ARG A 21 11.64 -0.80 6.64
CA ARG A 21 10.48 -0.19 5.98
C ARG A 21 9.21 -0.51 6.74
N PHE A 22 8.39 0.51 6.98
CA PHE A 22 7.07 0.34 7.59
C PHE A 22 6.16 -0.50 6.71
N GLY A 23 5.46 -1.45 7.34
CA GLY A 23 4.36 -2.18 6.70
C GLY A 23 3.13 -1.30 6.52
N LEU A 24 2.29 -1.64 5.56
CA LEU A 24 1.03 -0.91 5.30
C LEU A 24 0.04 -1.03 6.47
N MET A 25 0.16 -2.05 7.33
CA MET A 25 -0.64 -2.19 8.55
C MET A 25 -0.42 -1.05 9.55
N ALA A 26 0.69 -0.32 9.46
CA ALA A 26 0.95 0.84 10.31
C ALA A 26 0.13 2.08 9.90
N VAL A 27 -0.50 2.07 8.71
CA VAL A 27 -1.29 3.20 8.23
C VAL A 27 -2.68 3.17 8.85
N LYS A 28 -2.99 4.19 9.66
CA LYS A 28 -4.29 4.32 10.33
C LYS A 28 -5.42 4.35 9.30
N ASN A 29 -6.52 3.65 9.59
CA ASN A 29 -7.71 3.54 8.73
C ASN A 29 -7.52 2.75 7.41
N VAL A 30 -6.41 2.06 7.23
CA VAL A 30 -6.24 1.11 6.11
C VAL A 30 -6.50 -0.30 6.65
N GLY A 31 -7.60 -0.91 6.19
CA GLY A 31 -7.99 -2.25 6.65
C GLY A 31 -7.11 -3.35 6.06
N ARG A 32 -7.02 -4.49 6.75
CA ARG A 32 -6.24 -5.66 6.32
C ARG A 32 -6.61 -6.14 4.90
N GLN A 33 -7.91 -6.16 4.57
CA GLN A 33 -8.38 -6.55 3.24
C GLN A 33 -7.84 -5.63 2.13
N ALA A 34 -7.78 -4.31 2.39
CA ALA A 34 -7.21 -3.36 1.44
C ALA A 34 -5.70 -3.59 1.25
N ILE A 35 -4.99 -3.91 2.32
CA ILE A 35 -3.55 -4.18 2.29
C ILE A 35 -3.24 -5.45 1.50
N GLU A 36 -3.93 -6.55 1.82
CA GLU A 36 -3.77 -7.82 1.11
C GLU A 36 -4.07 -7.67 -0.39
N LEU A 37 -5.09 -6.88 -0.74
CA LEU A 37 -5.41 -6.57 -2.13
C LEU A 37 -4.30 -5.78 -2.83
N ILE A 38 -3.79 -4.72 -2.22
CA ILE A 38 -2.70 -3.90 -2.78
C ILE A 38 -1.44 -4.76 -2.98
N VAL A 39 -1.07 -5.56 -1.98
CA VAL A 39 0.14 -6.40 -2.04
C VAL A 39 -0.02 -7.51 -3.09
N SER A 40 -1.17 -8.18 -3.15
CA SER A 40 -1.42 -9.25 -4.12
C SER A 40 -1.53 -8.73 -5.55
N GLU A 41 -2.20 -7.61 -5.77
CA GLU A 41 -2.29 -6.97 -7.09
C GLU A 41 -0.90 -6.57 -7.59
N ARG A 42 -0.10 -5.92 -6.74
CA ARG A 42 1.29 -5.56 -7.05
C ARG A 42 2.16 -6.80 -7.33
N ALA A 43 1.99 -7.87 -6.56
CA ALA A 43 2.74 -9.11 -6.77
C ALA A 43 2.43 -9.75 -8.14
N GLY A 44 1.17 -9.68 -8.59
CA GLY A 44 0.75 -10.23 -9.87
C GLY A 44 1.02 -9.35 -11.09
N ARG A 45 1.05 -8.02 -10.91
CA ARG A 45 1.08 -7.07 -12.04
C ARG A 45 2.22 -6.04 -11.98
N GLY A 46 3.11 -6.14 -11.00
CA GLY A 46 4.23 -5.23 -10.81
C GLY A 46 3.83 -3.90 -10.14
N LYS A 47 4.79 -2.98 -10.07
CA LYS A 47 4.66 -1.68 -9.40
C LYS A 47 3.57 -0.80 -10.02
N TYR A 48 2.92 0.00 -9.17
CA TYR A 48 2.04 1.09 -9.58
C TYR A 48 2.87 2.21 -10.21
N LEU A 49 2.49 2.61 -11.42
CA LEU A 49 3.22 3.62 -12.19
C LEU A 49 2.73 5.05 -11.91
N SER A 50 1.51 5.18 -11.39
CA SER A 50 0.91 6.46 -11.02
C SER A 50 -0.26 6.25 -10.06
N ILE A 51 -0.75 7.35 -9.46
CA ILE A 51 -2.00 7.35 -8.69
C ILE A 51 -3.19 6.86 -9.54
N TYR A 52 -3.20 7.17 -10.83
CA TYR A 52 -4.26 6.75 -11.75
C TYR A 52 -4.21 5.25 -12.02
N ASP A 53 -3.01 4.71 -12.22
CA ASP A 53 -2.78 3.26 -12.39
C ASP A 53 -3.20 2.50 -11.12
N PHE A 54 -2.82 3.01 -9.94
CA PHE A 54 -3.28 2.47 -8.65
C PHE A 54 -4.81 2.44 -8.54
N CYS A 55 -5.48 3.58 -8.78
CA CYS A 55 -6.94 3.67 -8.68
C CYS A 55 -7.67 2.81 -9.74
N ARG A 56 -7.06 2.54 -10.90
CA ARG A 56 -7.62 1.63 -11.91
C ARG A 56 -7.46 0.16 -11.54
N ARG A 57 -6.36 -0.18 -10.90
CA ARG A 57 -6.03 -1.57 -10.53
C ARG A 57 -6.74 -2.01 -9.26
N VAL A 58 -6.98 -1.09 -8.35
CA VAL A 58 -7.54 -1.39 -7.03
C VAL A 58 -9.02 -0.97 -6.96
N PRO A 59 -9.95 -1.92 -6.71
CA PRO A 59 -11.38 -1.65 -6.57
C PRO A 59 -11.70 -0.59 -5.50
N GLY A 60 -12.40 0.48 -5.90
CA GLY A 60 -12.74 1.61 -5.01
C GLY A 60 -13.70 1.29 -3.86
N HIS A 61 -14.42 0.16 -3.91
CA HIS A 61 -15.24 -0.29 -2.78
C HIS A 61 -14.40 -0.87 -1.63
N ILE A 62 -13.17 -1.33 -1.93
CA ILE A 62 -12.20 -1.83 -0.94
C ILE A 62 -11.25 -0.70 -0.54
N VAL A 63 -10.67 -0.01 -1.52
CA VAL A 63 -9.85 1.20 -1.30
C VAL A 63 -10.69 2.43 -1.59
N ASN A 64 -11.53 2.77 -0.62
CA ASN A 64 -12.37 3.96 -0.68
C ASN A 64 -11.56 5.25 -0.46
N LYS A 65 -12.23 6.40 -0.61
CA LYS A 65 -11.62 7.73 -0.42
C LYS A 65 -10.88 7.88 0.91
N ARG A 66 -11.43 7.36 2.02
CA ARG A 66 -10.80 7.46 3.34
C ARG A 66 -9.51 6.65 3.43
N VAL A 67 -9.50 5.46 2.84
CA VAL A 67 -8.29 4.62 2.74
C VAL A 67 -7.24 5.32 1.89
N LEU A 68 -7.63 5.84 0.73
CA LEU A 68 -6.73 6.55 -0.18
C LEU A 68 -6.11 7.79 0.48
N GLU A 69 -6.92 8.63 1.13
CA GLU A 69 -6.44 9.79 1.89
C GLU A 69 -5.49 9.39 3.02
N SER A 70 -5.73 8.26 3.68
CA SER A 70 -4.87 7.76 4.75
C SER A 70 -3.53 7.28 4.20
N LEU A 71 -3.51 6.60 3.06
CA LEU A 71 -2.29 6.17 2.36
C LEU A 71 -1.47 7.37 1.87
N ILE A 72 -2.12 8.44 1.40
CA ILE A 72 -1.44 9.66 0.92
C ILE A 72 -0.82 10.47 2.06
N LYS A 73 -1.45 10.49 3.24
CA LYS A 73 -0.99 11.27 4.41
C LYS A 73 0.12 10.59 5.22
N ALA A 74 0.35 9.30 5.00
CA ALA A 74 1.24 8.47 5.80
C ALA A 74 2.72 8.65 5.46
#